data_AF-A0A2U2CJI2-F1
#
_entry.id   AF-A0A2U2CJI2-F1
#
_cell.length_a   1.000
_cell.length_b   1.000
_cell.length_c   1.000
_cell.angle_alpha   90.00
_cell.angle_beta   90.00
_cell.angle_gamma   90.00
#
_symmetry.space_group_name_H-M   'P 1'
#
loop_
_entity.id
_entity.type
_entity.pdbx_description
1 polymer ?
#
loop_
_entity_poly.entity_id
_entity_poly.type
_entity_poly.pdbx_seq_one_letter_code
_entity_poly.pdbx_strand_id
1 'polypeptide(L)'
;MPATTRPPRSPAASRPGRWPQPPAALPHARLDEPPNGARVTVAGLVMVRQRPGTARGVVFLTLEDETGIANVVVWARTFERFRRAVIAARMLRVTGRLERQAGVAHVIAEQVEDISALLDRLLDRQDGD
;
A
#
# COMPACT_ATOMS: atom_id res chain seq x y z
N MET A 1 -31.55 -53.00 -2.13
CA MET A 1 -30.67 -51.92 -1.64
C MET A 1 -30.36 -50.98 -2.81
N PRO A 2 -30.95 -49.77 -2.89
CA PRO A 2 -30.56 -48.83 -3.94
C PRO A 2 -29.37 -47.99 -3.48
N ALA A 3 -28.31 -47.97 -4.30
CA ALA A 3 -27.14 -47.14 -4.10
C ALA A 3 -27.47 -45.66 -4.40
N THR A 4 -27.48 -44.83 -3.37
CA THR A 4 -27.61 -43.38 -3.49
C THR A 4 -26.34 -42.80 -4.11
N THR A 5 -26.38 -42.52 -5.41
CA THR A 5 -25.32 -41.77 -6.09
C THR A 5 -25.41 -40.30 -5.65
N ARG A 6 -24.40 -39.85 -4.89
CA ARG A 6 -24.25 -38.44 -4.49
C ARG A 6 -24.04 -37.60 -5.76
N PRO A 7 -24.75 -36.47 -5.95
CA PRO A 7 -24.51 -35.62 -7.11
C PRO A 7 -23.06 -35.10 -7.11
N PRO A 8 -22.47 -34.85 -8.28
CA PRO A 8 -21.15 -34.21 -8.36
C PRO A 8 -21.24 -32.86 -7.64
N ARG A 9 -20.30 -32.61 -6.73
CA ARG A 9 -20.17 -31.29 -6.09
C ARG A 9 -20.00 -30.27 -7.22
N SER A 10 -20.87 -29.27 -7.28
CA SER A 10 -20.73 -28.11 -8.16
C SER A 10 -19.27 -27.61 -8.13
N PRO A 11 -18.69 -27.22 -9.27
CA PRO A 11 -17.41 -26.54 -9.26
C PRO A 11 -17.54 -25.34 -8.31
N ALA A 12 -16.64 -25.31 -7.34
CA ALA A 12 -16.67 -24.40 -6.21
C ALA A 12 -16.98 -22.96 -6.66
N ALA A 13 -17.90 -22.31 -5.94
CA ALA A 13 -18.10 -20.88 -6.02
C ALA A 13 -16.75 -20.13 -6.05
N SER A 14 -16.62 -19.14 -6.92
CA SER A 14 -15.43 -18.28 -7.05
C SER A 14 -14.95 -17.78 -5.68
N ARG A 15 -13.69 -18.05 -5.32
CA ARG A 15 -13.11 -17.74 -4.00
C ARG A 15 -13.00 -16.20 -3.81
N PRO A 16 -13.47 -15.64 -2.69
CA PRO A 16 -13.17 -14.24 -2.35
C PRO A 16 -11.68 -14.11 -1.98
N GLY A 17 -10.94 -13.25 -2.70
CA GLY A 17 -9.56 -12.89 -2.39
C GLY A 17 -8.56 -13.15 -3.51
N ARG A 18 -7.99 -12.09 -4.11
CA ARG A 18 -6.79 -12.18 -4.94
C ARG A 18 -5.96 -10.90 -5.05
N TRP A 19 -5.88 -10.07 -4.01
CA TRP A 19 -5.01 -8.88 -4.00
C TRP A 19 -3.75 -9.10 -3.11
N PRO A 20 -2.57 -8.55 -3.50
CA PRO A 20 -1.33 -8.63 -2.71
C PRO A 20 -1.50 -8.23 -1.24
N GLN A 21 -1.17 -9.15 -0.32
CA GLN A 21 -1.21 -8.88 1.12
C GLN A 21 0.16 -8.40 1.62
N PRO A 22 0.22 -7.58 2.69
CA PRO A 22 1.47 -7.25 3.36
C PRO A 22 2.31 -8.51 3.66
N PRO A 23 3.63 -8.50 3.38
CA PRO A 23 4.45 -7.34 3.02
C PRO A 23 4.51 -7.03 1.51
N ALA A 24 3.78 -7.76 0.67
CA ALA A 24 3.76 -7.50 -0.78
C ALA A 24 3.01 -6.21 -1.09
N ALA A 25 3.63 -5.34 -1.89
CA ALA A 25 3.01 -4.09 -2.30
C ALA A 25 1.85 -4.34 -3.28
N LEU A 26 0.73 -3.69 -3.01
CA LEU A 26 -0.44 -3.59 -3.88
C LEU A 26 -0.22 -2.39 -4.81
N PRO A 27 -0.22 -2.59 -6.14
CA PRO A 27 -0.16 -1.49 -7.10
C PRO A 27 -1.35 -0.54 -6.96
N HIS A 28 -1.15 0.75 -7.21
CA HIS A 28 -2.20 1.76 -7.13
C HIS A 28 -3.48 1.36 -7.91
N ALA A 29 -3.35 0.89 -9.15
CA ALA A 29 -4.49 0.50 -9.99
C ALA A 29 -5.37 -0.60 -9.39
N ARG A 30 -4.90 -1.30 -8.35
CA ARG A 30 -5.62 -2.36 -7.66
C ARG A 30 -6.11 -1.96 -6.28
N LEU A 31 -5.97 -0.69 -5.89
CA LEU A 31 -6.45 -0.19 -4.60
C LEU A 31 -7.95 -0.29 -4.45
N ASP A 32 -8.72 -0.55 -5.50
CA ASP A 32 -10.17 -0.77 -5.46
C ASP A 32 -10.61 -2.20 -5.08
N GLU A 33 -9.69 -3.17 -5.12
CA GLU A 33 -10.00 -4.57 -4.82
C GLU A 33 -10.13 -4.89 -3.31
N PRO A 34 -9.28 -4.36 -2.42
CA PRO A 34 -9.41 -4.61 -0.99
C PRO A 34 -10.68 -3.96 -0.43
N PRO A 35 -11.37 -4.62 0.53
CA PRO A 35 -12.46 -3.98 1.25
C PRO A 35 -11.95 -2.80 2.10
N ASN A 36 -12.84 -1.86 2.40
CA ASN A 36 -12.53 -0.75 3.31
C ASN A 36 -12.08 -1.29 4.68
N GLY A 37 -11.04 -0.70 5.27
CA GLY A 37 -10.39 -1.15 6.50
C GLY A 37 -9.37 -2.29 6.32
N ALA A 38 -9.23 -2.85 5.11
CA ALA A 38 -8.23 -3.87 4.82
C ALA A 38 -6.82 -3.35 5.03
N ARG A 39 -5.93 -4.22 5.53
CA ARG A 39 -4.54 -3.88 5.75
C ARG A 39 -3.73 -4.14 4.47
N VAL A 40 -3.20 -3.09 3.87
CA VAL A 40 -2.48 -3.14 2.58
C VAL A 40 -1.05 -2.62 2.74
N THR A 41 -0.18 -2.99 1.82
CA THR A 41 1.12 -2.36 1.64
C THR A 41 1.13 -1.66 0.30
N VAL A 42 1.59 -0.42 0.23
CA VAL A 42 1.89 0.30 -1.02
C VAL A 42 3.37 0.68 -1.04
N ALA A 43 3.95 0.81 -2.22
CA ALA A 43 5.33 1.28 -2.36
C ALA A 43 5.43 2.20 -3.57
N GLY A 44 6.22 3.26 -3.46
CA GLY A 44 6.35 4.24 -4.54
C GLY A 44 7.33 5.36 -4.22
N LEU A 45 7.62 6.17 -5.25
CA LEU A 45 8.38 7.39 -5.14
C LEU A 45 7.60 8.42 -4.34
N VAL A 46 8.25 9.16 -3.45
CA VAL A 46 7.57 10.19 -2.69
C VAL A 46 7.50 11.48 -3.48
N MET A 47 6.31 11.83 -3.94
CA MET A 47 6.08 13.01 -4.77
C MET A 47 5.81 14.26 -3.93
N VAL A 48 4.97 14.13 -2.91
CA VAL A 48 4.49 15.26 -2.10
C VAL A 48 4.50 14.92 -0.62
N ARG A 49 4.86 15.91 0.20
CA ARG A 49 4.74 15.91 1.66
C ARG A 49 4.00 17.17 2.08
N GLN A 50 2.86 17.02 2.71
CA GLN A 50 2.11 18.15 3.28
C GLN A 50 1.91 17.96 4.76
N ARG A 51 2.21 19.00 5.54
CA ARG A 51 1.94 19.04 6.98
C ARG A 51 1.18 20.33 7.29
N PRO A 52 -0.14 20.36 7.09
CA PRO A 52 -0.94 21.55 7.35
C PRO A 52 -0.80 21.98 8.81
N GLY A 53 -0.58 23.27 9.07
CA GLY A 53 -0.39 23.79 10.43
C GLY A 53 -1.58 23.54 11.36
N THR A 54 -2.78 23.36 10.80
CA THR A 54 -4.04 23.11 11.52
C THR A 54 -4.32 21.63 11.80
N ALA A 55 -3.60 20.70 11.17
CA ALA A 55 -3.94 19.28 11.17
C ALA A 55 -3.33 18.48 12.35
N ARG A 56 -3.12 19.11 13.52
CA ARG A 56 -2.65 18.44 14.77
C ARG A 56 -1.48 17.46 14.58
N GLY A 57 -0.52 17.80 13.71
CA GLY A 57 0.67 16.98 13.47
C GLY A 57 0.52 15.85 12.44
N VAL A 58 -0.60 15.76 11.72
CA VAL A 58 -0.79 14.85 10.58
C VAL A 58 0.10 15.25 9.41
N VAL A 59 0.66 14.25 8.74
CA VAL A 59 1.39 14.40 7.47
C VAL A 59 0.64 13.64 6.38
N PHE A 60 0.44 14.28 5.24
CA PHE A 60 -0.06 13.67 4.02
C PHE A 60 1.11 13.40 3.09
N LEU A 61 1.19 12.18 2.57
CA LEU A 61 2.16 11.79 1.55
C LEU A 61 1.42 11.37 0.28
N THR A 62 2.00 11.70 -0.86
CA THR A 62 1.61 11.13 -2.16
C THR A 62 2.75 10.25 -2.63
N LEU A 63 2.48 8.97 -2.83
CA LEU A 63 3.40 8.00 -3.39
C LEU A 63 3.00 7.69 -4.83
N GLU A 64 3.96 7.62 -5.74
CA GLU A 64 3.72 7.28 -7.14
C GLU A 64 4.38 5.95 -7.51
N ASP A 65 3.60 5.08 -8.14
CA ASP A 65 4.08 3.91 -8.89
C ASP A 65 3.68 4.07 -10.37
N GLU A 66 4.10 3.14 -11.22
CA GLU A 66 3.80 3.19 -12.67
C GLU A 66 2.31 3.09 -13.01
N THR A 67 1.47 2.74 -12.03
CA THR A 67 0.02 2.57 -12.19
C THR A 67 -0.80 3.73 -11.63
N GLY A 68 -0.17 4.66 -10.88
CA GLY A 68 -0.79 5.90 -10.41
C GLY A 68 -0.33 6.35 -9.02
N ILE A 69 -1.16 7.14 -8.33
CA ILE A 69 -0.79 7.82 -7.07
C ILE A 69 -1.55 7.29 -5.84
N ALA A 70 -0.82 6.76 -4.86
CA ALA A 70 -1.38 6.37 -3.57
C ALA A 70 -1.30 7.53 -2.55
N ASN A 71 -2.45 7.91 -2.00
CA ASN A 71 -2.52 8.88 -0.91
C ASN A 71 -2.31 8.17 0.43
N VAL A 72 -1.39 8.67 1.23
CA VAL A 72 -1.05 8.12 2.55
C VAL A 72 -1.26 9.18 3.62
N VAL A 73 -1.95 8.81 4.69
CA VAL A 73 -2.16 9.66 5.87
C VAL A 73 -1.32 9.12 7.01
N VAL A 74 -0.44 9.95 7.56
CA VAL A 74 0.44 9.62 8.68
C VAL A 74 0.04 10.46 9.89
N TRP A 75 -0.63 9.82 10.85
CA TRP A 75 -1.00 10.47 12.11
C TRP A 75 0.22 10.80 12.97
N ALA A 76 0.10 11.79 13.86
CA ALA A 76 1.20 12.31 14.67
C ALA A 76 2.05 11.21 15.37
N ARG A 77 1.39 10.23 16.01
CA ARG A 77 2.08 9.12 16.67
C ARG A 77 2.89 8.24 15.70
N THR A 78 2.33 7.93 14.54
CA THR A 78 3.04 7.19 13.48
C THR A 78 4.18 8.02 12.91
N PHE A 79 3.95 9.31 12.69
CA PHE A 79 4.97 10.25 12.21
C PHE A 79 6.15 10.33 13.17
N GLU A 80 5.91 10.48 14.47
CA GLU A 80 6.97 10.52 15.49
C GLU A 80 7.81 9.25 15.47
N ARG A 81 7.16 8.08 15.37
CA ARG A 81 7.83 6.77 15.30
C ARG A 81 8.70 6.61 14.05
N PHE A 82 8.24 7.09 12.89
CA PHE A 82 8.91 6.91 11.60
C PHE A 82 9.45 8.22 11.02
N ARG A 83 9.75 9.20 11.88
CA ARG A 83 10.05 10.59 11.50
C ARG A 83 11.09 10.70 10.40
N ARG A 84 12.19 9.95 10.54
CA ARG A 84 13.29 9.98 9.57
C ARG A 84 12.83 9.52 8.18
N ALA A 85 12.15 8.38 8.09
CA ALA A 85 11.65 7.86 6.81
C ALA A 85 10.64 8.83 6.18
N VAL A 86 9.68 9.33 6.97
CA VAL A 86 8.64 10.25 6.47
C VAL A 86 9.24 11.56 5.94
N ILE A 87 10.26 12.12 6.61
CA ILE A 87 10.87 13.40 6.20
C ILE A 87 11.84 13.22 5.01
N ALA A 88 12.70 12.20 5.04
CA ALA A 88 13.89 12.19 4.19
C ALA A 88 13.85 11.19 3.02
N ALA A 89 13.00 10.16 3.07
CA ALA A 89 13.05 9.07 2.09
C ALA A 89 12.66 9.56 0.67
N ARG A 90 13.37 9.09 -0.36
CA ARG A 90 12.99 9.31 -1.77
C ARG A 90 11.97 8.28 -2.25
N MET A 91 12.01 7.08 -1.67
CA MET A 91 11.07 6.00 -1.94
C MET A 91 10.62 5.37 -0.63
N LEU A 92 9.32 5.09 -0.51
CA LEU A 92 8.73 4.52 0.69
C LEU A 92 7.98 3.24 0.40
N ARG A 93 8.04 2.29 1.34
CA ARG A 93 7.06 1.21 1.50
C ARG A 93 6.22 1.52 2.73
N VAL A 94 4.90 1.62 2.56
CA VAL A 94 3.96 1.94 3.63
C VAL A 94 2.98 0.81 3.78
N THR A 95 2.88 0.27 5.00
CA THR A 95 1.81 -0.67 5.37
C THR A 95 0.81 0.05 6.26
N GLY A 96 -0.47 -0.10 5.96
CA GLY A 96 -1.53 0.65 6.62
C GLY A 96 -2.92 0.11 6.32
N ARG A 97 -3.94 0.81 6.80
CA ARG A 97 -5.35 0.48 6.54
C ARG A 97 -5.89 1.31 5.40
N LEU A 98 -6.60 0.66 4.48
CA LEU A 98 -7.29 1.34 3.40
C LEU A 98 -8.55 2.02 3.93
N GLU A 99 -8.69 3.32 3.71
CA GLU A 99 -9.90 4.08 3.97
C GLU A 99 -10.40 4.76 2.69
N ARG A 100 -11.68 4.61 2.38
CA ARG A 100 -12.32 5.28 1.26
C ARG A 100 -13.22 6.40 1.77
N GLN A 101 -12.95 7.61 1.34
CA GLN A 101 -13.79 8.78 1.62
C GLN A 101 -14.10 9.47 0.29
N ALA A 102 -15.39 9.70 0.02
CA ALA A 102 -15.88 10.34 -1.20
C ALA A 102 -15.29 9.74 -2.50
N GLY A 103 -15.09 8.41 -2.54
CA GLY A 103 -14.53 7.71 -3.70
C GLY A 103 -13.01 7.72 -3.81
N VAL A 104 -12.30 8.41 -2.91
CA VAL A 104 -10.83 8.46 -2.90
C VAL A 104 -10.27 7.51 -1.84
N ALA A 105 -9.35 6.64 -2.27
CA ALA A 105 -8.63 5.73 -1.39
C ALA A 105 -7.46 6.42 -0.69
N HIS A 106 -7.36 6.23 0.62
CA HIS A 106 -6.27 6.68 1.48
C HIS A 106 -5.71 5.48 2.25
N VAL A 107 -4.39 5.39 2.38
CA VAL A 107 -3.72 4.42 3.24
C VAL A 107 -3.35 5.10 4.55
N ILE A 108 -4.02 4.72 5.63
CA ILE A 108 -3.71 5.18 6.98
C ILE A 108 -2.48 4.42 7.48
N ALA A 109 -1.35 5.09 7.58
CA ALA A 109 -0.06 4.46 7.84
C ALA A 109 0.04 3.86 9.25
N GLU A 110 0.45 2.60 9.32
CA GLU A 110 0.79 1.89 10.55
C GLU A 110 2.32 1.60 10.64
N GLN A 111 2.95 1.35 9.50
CA GLN A 111 4.39 1.11 9.34
C GLN A 111 4.89 1.86 8.11
N VAL A 112 6.03 2.54 8.25
CA VAL A 112 6.68 3.28 7.16
C VAL A 112 8.15 2.86 7.08
N GLU A 113 8.58 2.46 5.90
CA GLU A 113 9.93 1.97 5.63
C GLU A 113 10.57 2.79 4.52
N ASP A 114 11.78 3.30 4.78
CA ASP A 114 12.62 3.93 3.78
C ASP A 114 13.26 2.85 2.91
N ILE A 115 12.86 2.80 1.64
CA ILE A 115 13.40 1.87 0.64
C ILE A 115 14.20 2.61 -0.44
N SER A 116 14.66 3.83 -0.16
CA SER A 116 15.41 4.66 -1.11
C SER A 116 16.68 3.98 -1.63
N ALA A 117 17.28 3.09 -0.85
CA ALA A 117 18.43 2.28 -1.27
C ALA A 117 18.14 1.39 -2.50
N LEU A 118 16.88 1.08 -2.81
CA LEU A 118 16.52 0.37 -4.04
C LEU A 118 16.71 1.24 -5.28
N LEU A 119 16.58 2.57 -5.16
CA LEU A 119 16.84 3.49 -6.27
C LEU A 119 18.33 3.57 -6.59
N ASP A 120 19.19 3.48 -5.57
CA ASP A 120 20.64 3.55 -5.74
C ASP A 120 21.14 2.35 -6.59
N ARG A 121 20.48 1.19 -6.48
CA ARG A 121 20.76 0.00 -7.32
C ARG A 121 20.45 0.20 -8.80
N LEU A 122 19.67 1.20 -9.18
CA LEU A 122 19.43 1.55 -10.59
C LEU A 122 20.60 2.36 -11.18
N LEU A 123 21.38 3.02 -10.31
CA LEU A 123 22.55 3.81 -10.70
C LEU A 123 23.82 2.97 -10.73
N ASP A 124 23.82 1.83 -10.03
CA ASP A 124 24.82 0.77 -10.20
C ASP A 124 24.71 0.26 -11.64
N ARG A 125 25.49 0.88 -12.54
CA ARG A 125 25.59 0.50 -13.94
C ARG A 125 25.84 -1.01 -14.00
N GLN A 126 25.01 -1.72 -14.75
CA GLN A 126 25.32 -3.07 -15.19
C GLN A 126 26.49 -2.95 -16.19
N ASP A 127 27.69 -2.70 -15.67
CA ASP A 127 28.93 -2.73 -16.42
C ASP A 127 29.21 -4.18 -16.79
N GLY A 128 28.63 -4.62 -17.92
CA GLY A 128 28.79 -5.97 -18.42
C GLY A 128 27.85 -6.30 -19.58
N ASP A 129 28.07 -5.65 -20.72
CA ASP A 129 27.91 -6.26 -22.05
C ASP A 129 29.05 -5.75 -22.95
#